data_AF-A0AAX4JAI1-F1
#
_entry.id   AF-A0AAX4JAI1-F1
#
_cell.length_a   1.000
_cell.length_b   1.000
_cell.length_c   1.000
_cell.angle_alpha   90.00
_cell.angle_beta   90.00
_cell.angle_gamma   90.00
#
_symmetry.space_group_name_H-M   'P 1'
#
loop_
_entity.id
_entity.type
_entity.pdbx_description
1 polymer ?
#
loop_
_entity_poly.entity_id
_entity_poly.type
_entity_poly.pdbx_seq_one_letter_code
_entity_poly.pdbx_strand_id
1 'polypeptide(L)'
;MPKKEILLSKLNSLKSKFDTEEQKILVKFFIDESIKNIFNEKSVDKNKLELFHILQDFDLQIFNSKKEDLMRHKAIQTRALVLDLITSDYSKDVKYIYKPEKWIFRIIEDIKNSLINYKEFVFLYNKLLIKEFEDIFINKVEKYGSSGNQLLVNFIFYKKFILKYLEYDFSEFLIKIKNQIDSRKVYPDSEIDDIVNESINKM
;
A
#
# COMPACT_ATOMS: atom_id res chain seq x y z
N MET A 1 -23.27 8.28 -10.53
CA MET A 1 -22.42 7.58 -11.52
C MET A 1 -20.97 7.73 -11.08
N PRO A 2 -20.24 6.63 -10.84
CA PRO A 2 -18.81 6.70 -10.54
C PRO A 2 -18.07 7.48 -11.65
N LYS A 3 -17.11 8.33 -11.25
CA LYS A 3 -16.34 9.20 -12.16
C LYS A 3 -15.73 8.45 -13.35
N LYS A 4 -15.39 7.16 -13.18
CA LYS A 4 -14.92 6.24 -14.23
C LYS A 4 -15.91 6.14 -15.40
N GLU A 5 -17.19 5.90 -15.13
CA GLU A 5 -18.22 5.69 -16.17
C GLU A 5 -18.46 6.96 -16.99
N ILE A 6 -18.43 8.12 -16.34
CA ILE A 6 -18.55 9.42 -17.00
C ILE A 6 -17.34 9.68 -17.91
N LEU A 7 -16.14 9.32 -17.47
CA LEU A 7 -14.94 9.48 -18.29
C LEU A 7 -14.90 8.50 -19.47
N LEU A 8 -15.23 7.23 -19.24
CA LEU A 8 -15.33 6.21 -20.28
C LEU A 8 -16.36 6.56 -21.35
N SER A 9 -17.56 7.00 -20.94
CA SER A 9 -18.60 7.43 -21.89
C SER A 9 -18.16 8.61 -22.74
N LYS A 10 -17.45 9.59 -22.15
CA LYS A 10 -16.86 10.72 -22.91
C LYS A 10 -15.80 10.25 -23.89
N LEU A 11 -14.90 9.36 -23.48
CA LEU A 11 -13.86 8.81 -24.35
C LEU A 11 -14.47 8.01 -25.52
N ASN A 12 -15.47 7.18 -25.24
CA ASN A 12 -16.18 6.41 -26.26
C ASN A 12 -16.96 7.31 -27.22
N SER A 13 -17.61 8.35 -26.72
CA SER A 13 -18.31 9.35 -27.55
C SER A 13 -17.36 10.18 -28.42
N LEU A 14 -16.14 10.45 -27.95
CA LEU A 14 -15.13 11.14 -28.74
C LEU A 14 -14.58 10.20 -29.83
N LYS A 15 -14.25 8.97 -29.45
CA LYS A 15 -13.77 7.92 -30.36
C LYS A 15 -14.78 7.63 -31.49
N SER A 16 -16.07 7.60 -31.19
CA SER A 16 -17.11 7.26 -32.18
C SER A 16 -17.29 8.30 -33.30
N LYS A 17 -16.62 9.45 -33.24
CA LYS A 17 -16.66 10.50 -34.27
C LYS A 17 -15.67 10.27 -35.42
N PHE A 18 -14.77 9.31 -35.27
CA PHE A 18 -13.67 9.04 -36.19
C PHE A 18 -13.88 7.72 -36.92
N ASP A 19 -13.19 7.52 -38.06
CA ASP A 19 -13.23 6.25 -38.77
C ASP A 19 -12.47 5.13 -38.02
N THR A 20 -12.57 3.89 -38.51
CA THR A 20 -11.99 2.74 -37.81
C THR A 20 -10.46 2.80 -37.69
N GLU A 21 -9.74 3.35 -38.66
CA GLU A 21 -8.28 3.45 -38.61
C GLU A 21 -7.83 4.59 -37.69
N GLU A 22 -8.49 5.74 -37.78
CA GLU A 22 -8.28 6.86 -36.85
C GLU A 22 -8.58 6.46 -35.41
N GLN A 23 -9.63 5.70 -35.17
CA GLN A 23 -9.97 5.18 -33.84
C GLN A 23 -8.84 4.30 -33.27
N LYS A 24 -8.20 3.45 -34.08
CA LYS A 24 -7.06 2.64 -33.63
C LYS A 24 -5.88 3.52 -33.23
N ILE A 25 -5.58 4.54 -34.03
CA ILE A 25 -4.51 5.51 -33.75
C ILE A 25 -4.78 6.25 -32.44
N LEU A 26 -6.01 6.74 -32.25
CA LEU A 26 -6.41 7.47 -31.04
C LEU A 26 -6.33 6.60 -29.78
N VAL A 27 -6.78 5.34 -29.86
CA VAL A 27 -6.67 4.39 -28.73
C VAL A 27 -5.21 4.13 -28.38
N LYS A 28 -4.37 3.87 -29.38
CA LYS A 28 -2.93 3.67 -29.16
C LYS A 28 -2.28 4.89 -28.52
N PHE A 29 -2.54 6.08 -29.05
CA PHE A 29 -2.03 7.34 -28.49
C PHE A 29 -2.48 7.54 -27.04
N PHE A 30 -3.76 7.31 -26.74
CA PHE A 30 -4.30 7.41 -25.39
C PHE A 30 -3.59 6.46 -24.42
N ILE A 31 -3.38 5.21 -24.82
CA ILE A 31 -2.67 4.21 -24.01
C ILE A 31 -1.23 4.67 -23.75
N ASP A 32 -0.49 5.04 -24.81
CA ASP A 32 0.92 5.43 -24.70
C ASP A 32 1.10 6.64 -23.77
N GLU A 33 0.28 7.68 -23.93
CA GLU A 33 0.33 8.87 -23.07
C GLU A 33 -0.11 8.59 -21.63
N SER A 34 -1.12 7.74 -21.45
CA SER A 34 -1.55 7.33 -20.10
C SER A 34 -0.45 6.58 -19.37
N ILE A 35 0.22 5.63 -20.03
CA ILE A 35 1.34 4.89 -19.44
C ILE A 35 2.49 5.83 -19.06
N LYS A 36 2.88 6.77 -19.94
CA LYS A 36 3.89 7.79 -19.61
C LYS A 36 3.49 8.62 -18.39
N ASN A 37 2.21 9.01 -18.29
CA ASN A 37 1.72 9.82 -17.18
C ASN A 37 1.70 9.03 -15.85
N ILE A 38 1.28 7.77 -15.89
CA ILE A 38 1.17 6.91 -14.71
C ILE A 38 2.57 6.60 -14.16
N PHE A 39 3.50 6.21 -15.04
CA PHE A 39 4.84 5.72 -14.69
C PHE A 39 5.94 6.79 -14.68
N ASN A 40 5.58 8.08 -14.60
CA ASN A 40 6.57 9.14 -14.36
C ASN A 40 7.06 9.16 -12.90
N GLU A 41 8.02 10.04 -12.61
CA GLU A 41 8.68 10.17 -11.29
C GLU A 41 7.75 10.61 -10.14
N LYS A 42 6.53 11.09 -10.43
CA LYS A 42 5.61 11.57 -9.40
C LYS A 42 4.93 10.42 -8.65
N SER A 43 4.49 10.72 -7.42
CA SER A 43 3.75 9.80 -6.56
C SER A 43 2.56 9.14 -7.27
N VAL A 44 2.32 7.86 -7.00
CA VAL A 44 1.14 7.11 -7.48
C VAL A 44 -0.06 7.49 -6.60
N ASP A 45 -0.79 8.51 -7.06
CA ASP A 45 -1.99 9.03 -6.40
C ASP A 45 -3.28 8.33 -6.90
N LYS A 46 -4.40 8.73 -6.33
CA LYS A 46 -5.73 8.25 -6.72
C LYS A 46 -6.02 8.44 -8.21
N ASN A 47 -5.65 9.59 -8.79
CA ASN A 47 -5.97 9.90 -10.18
C ASN A 47 -5.20 9.00 -11.14
N LYS A 48 -3.92 8.72 -10.86
CA LYS A 48 -3.12 7.75 -11.63
C LYS A 48 -3.70 6.35 -11.55
N LEU A 49 -4.19 5.92 -10.38
CA LEU A 49 -4.83 4.62 -10.21
C LEU A 49 -6.16 4.52 -10.96
N GLU A 50 -6.98 5.56 -10.91
CA GLU A 50 -8.22 5.65 -11.69
C GLU A 50 -7.92 5.59 -13.19
N LEU A 51 -6.93 6.35 -13.68
CA LEU A 51 -6.50 6.31 -15.08
C LEU A 51 -5.98 4.93 -15.49
N PHE A 52 -5.14 4.31 -14.65
CA PHE A 52 -4.61 2.98 -14.92
C PHE A 52 -5.73 1.93 -14.98
N HIS A 53 -6.73 2.03 -14.11
CA HIS A 53 -7.88 1.13 -14.14
C HIS A 53 -8.79 1.34 -15.35
N ILE A 54 -8.83 2.54 -15.94
CA ILE A 54 -9.51 2.78 -17.22
C ILE A 54 -8.81 2.06 -18.37
N LEU A 55 -7.47 1.93 -18.33
CA LEU A 55 -6.74 1.23 -19.39
C LEU A 55 -7.17 -0.23 -19.57
N GLN A 56 -7.73 -0.86 -18.53
CA GLN A 56 -8.30 -2.20 -18.64
C GLN A 56 -9.37 -2.31 -19.74
N ASP A 57 -10.15 -1.24 -19.96
CA ASP A 57 -11.23 -1.19 -20.94
C ASP A 57 -10.72 -0.96 -22.38
N PHE A 58 -9.45 -0.59 -22.55
CA PHE A 58 -8.82 -0.31 -23.85
C PHE A 58 -7.76 -1.34 -24.24
N ASP A 59 -6.97 -1.81 -23.28
CA ASP A 59 -5.93 -2.83 -23.48
C ASP A 59 -5.70 -3.63 -22.19
N LEU A 60 -6.39 -4.78 -22.11
CA LEU A 60 -6.29 -5.70 -20.98
C LEU A 60 -4.90 -6.32 -20.84
N GLN A 61 -4.15 -6.49 -21.93
CA GLN A 61 -2.81 -7.06 -21.90
C GLN A 61 -1.84 -6.09 -21.25
N ILE A 62 -1.87 -4.82 -21.63
CA ILE A 62 -1.07 -3.77 -21.00
C ILE A 62 -1.44 -3.62 -19.54
N PHE A 63 -2.73 -3.55 -19.20
CA PHE A 63 -3.19 -3.50 -17.81
C PHE A 63 -2.60 -4.64 -16.97
N ASN A 64 -2.73 -5.88 -17.44
CA ASN A 64 -2.24 -7.05 -16.72
C ASN A 64 -0.72 -7.09 -16.60
N SER A 65 0.01 -6.69 -17.64
CA SER A 65 1.47 -6.67 -17.63
C SER A 65 2.07 -5.57 -16.73
N LYS A 66 1.31 -4.49 -16.45
CA LYS A 66 1.81 -3.30 -15.74
C LYS A 66 1.30 -3.12 -14.31
N LYS A 67 0.26 -3.84 -13.90
CA LYS A 67 -0.35 -3.65 -12.56
C LYS A 67 0.61 -3.91 -11.42
N GLU A 68 1.49 -4.91 -11.55
CA GLU A 68 2.49 -5.21 -10.53
C GLU A 68 3.57 -4.13 -10.48
N ASP A 69 4.04 -3.63 -11.63
CA ASP A 69 5.00 -2.51 -11.71
C ASP A 69 4.45 -1.26 -11.01
N LEU A 70 3.17 -0.94 -11.23
CA LEU A 70 2.53 0.22 -10.62
C LEU A 70 2.47 0.09 -9.09
N MET A 71 2.07 -1.08 -8.60
CA MET A 71 2.00 -1.35 -7.16
C MET A 71 3.39 -1.39 -6.52
N ARG A 72 4.41 -1.84 -7.25
CA ARG A 72 5.81 -1.80 -6.82
C ARG A 72 6.28 -0.36 -6.66
N HIS A 73 5.99 0.50 -7.63
CA HIS A 73 6.34 1.91 -7.53
C HIS A 73 5.67 2.57 -6.31
N LYS A 74 4.38 2.29 -6.08
CA LYS A 74 3.67 2.79 -4.89
C LYS A 74 4.26 2.26 -3.57
N ALA A 75 4.67 0.99 -3.52
CA ALA A 75 5.33 0.40 -2.36
C ALA A 75 6.69 1.06 -2.07
N ILE A 76 7.51 1.32 -3.10
CA ILE A 76 8.79 2.05 -2.95
C ILE A 76 8.57 3.48 -2.45
N GLN A 77 7.56 4.18 -2.95
CA GLN A 77 7.20 5.51 -2.44
C GLN A 77 6.76 5.45 -0.97
N THR A 78 6.08 4.37 -0.58
CA THR A 78 5.71 4.13 0.81
C THR A 78 6.95 3.85 1.67
N ARG A 79 7.92 3.08 1.16
CA ARG A 79 9.22 2.86 1.80
C ARG A 79 9.90 4.19 2.13
N ALA A 80 9.95 5.12 1.16
CA ALA A 80 10.52 6.45 1.37
C ALA A 80 9.79 7.21 2.49
N LEU A 81 8.45 7.23 2.45
CA LEU A 81 7.64 7.84 3.52
C LEU A 81 7.91 7.25 4.90
N VAL A 82 8.09 5.93 4.99
CA VAL A 82 8.40 5.26 6.25
C VAL A 82 9.75 5.71 6.76
N LEU A 83 10.79 5.66 5.91
CA LEU A 83 12.15 6.07 6.27
C LEU A 83 12.23 7.55 6.69
N ASP A 84 11.45 8.42 6.05
CA ASP A 84 11.38 9.85 6.41
C ASP A 84 10.69 10.11 7.76
N LEU A 85 9.81 9.21 8.21
CA LEU A 85 8.97 9.41 9.39
C LEU A 85 9.35 8.56 10.59
N ILE A 86 10.18 7.52 10.42
CA ILE A 86 10.74 6.77 11.55
C ILE A 86 11.65 7.71 12.34
N THR A 87 11.35 7.85 13.62
CA THR A 87 12.19 8.58 14.59
C THR A 87 12.61 7.71 15.77
N SER A 88 12.00 6.53 15.89
CA SER A 88 12.22 5.59 16.97
C SER A 88 13.46 4.73 16.72
N ASP A 89 14.26 4.56 17.77
CA ASP A 89 15.36 3.58 17.79
C ASP A 89 14.88 2.30 18.47
N TYR A 90 14.46 1.34 17.65
CA TYR A 90 13.86 0.09 18.11
C TYR A 90 14.86 -0.85 18.82
N SER A 91 16.17 -0.58 18.75
CA SER A 91 17.19 -1.35 19.49
C SER A 91 17.12 -1.11 21.01
N LYS A 92 16.52 0.00 21.44
CA LYS A 92 16.52 0.41 22.84
C LYS A 92 15.41 -0.25 23.65
N ASP A 93 15.66 -0.34 24.95
CA ASP A 93 14.62 -0.65 25.93
C ASP A 93 13.84 0.63 26.28
N VAL A 94 12.52 0.51 26.28
CA VAL A 94 11.57 1.52 26.74
C VAL A 94 10.68 0.94 27.83
N LYS A 95 10.18 1.82 28.70
CA LYS A 95 9.28 1.44 29.79
C LYS A 95 7.84 1.19 29.31
N TYR A 96 7.42 1.88 28.26
CA TYR A 96 6.05 1.83 27.74
C TYR A 96 6.05 1.84 26.22
N ILE A 97 5.08 1.14 25.64
CA ILE A 97 4.74 1.18 24.22
C ILE A 97 3.47 2.00 24.07
N TYR A 98 3.41 2.80 23.01
CA TYR A 98 2.33 3.75 22.79
C TYR A 98 1.45 3.31 21.62
N LYS A 99 0.43 4.13 21.34
CA LYS A 99 -0.41 4.02 20.15
C LYS A 99 0.43 3.92 18.86
N PRO A 100 -0.15 3.44 17.74
CA PRO A 100 0.55 3.34 16.47
C PRO A 100 1.26 4.63 16.06
N GLU A 101 2.37 4.51 15.35
CA GLU A 101 3.21 5.61 14.93
C GLU A 101 2.60 6.37 13.73
N LYS A 102 3.04 7.62 13.53
CA LYS A 102 2.50 8.51 12.49
C LYS A 102 2.60 7.92 11.09
N TRP A 103 3.69 7.19 10.79
CA TRP A 103 3.92 6.64 9.46
C TRP A 103 2.88 5.58 9.10
N ILE A 104 2.45 4.71 10.02
CA ILE A 104 1.46 3.68 9.70
C ILE A 104 0.07 4.29 9.50
N PHE A 105 -0.27 5.35 10.22
CA PHE A 105 -1.50 6.12 9.97
C PHE A 105 -1.52 6.72 8.57
N ARG A 106 -0.39 7.28 8.11
CA ARG A 106 -0.27 7.85 6.75
C ARG A 106 -0.45 6.81 5.65
N ILE A 107 0.10 5.61 5.85
CA ILE A 107 -0.10 4.49 4.92
C ILE A 107 -1.58 4.11 4.85
N ILE A 108 -2.23 3.94 5.99
CA ILE A 108 -3.66 3.58 6.04
C ILE A 108 -4.53 4.67 5.38
N GLU A 109 -4.25 5.94 5.64
CA GLU A 109 -4.94 7.07 5.02
C GLU A 109 -4.78 7.06 3.50
N ASP A 110 -3.57 6.85 2.99
CA ASP A 110 -3.31 6.73 1.55
C ASP A 110 -4.06 5.55 0.91
N ILE A 111 -4.07 4.37 1.54
CA ILE A 111 -4.81 3.19 1.06
C ILE A 111 -6.31 3.49 1.01
N LYS A 112 -6.88 4.08 2.08
CA LYS A 112 -8.30 4.47 2.14
C LYS A 112 -8.67 5.39 0.99
N ASN A 113 -7.80 6.36 0.69
CA ASN A 113 -8.09 7.39 -0.30
C ASN A 113 -7.89 6.92 -1.74
N SER A 114 -6.99 5.97 -1.97
CA SER A 114 -6.50 5.65 -3.33
C SER A 114 -6.72 4.21 -3.80
N LEU A 115 -6.71 3.22 -2.90
CA LEU A 115 -6.67 1.79 -3.27
C LEU A 115 -7.92 1.00 -2.89
N ILE A 116 -8.69 1.45 -1.89
CA ILE A 116 -9.74 0.65 -1.23
C ILE A 116 -10.82 0.08 -2.18
N ASN A 117 -11.05 0.74 -3.32
CA ASN A 117 -12.02 0.31 -4.32
C ASN A 117 -11.49 -0.79 -5.26
N TYR A 118 -10.20 -1.12 -5.17
CA TYR A 118 -9.51 -2.04 -6.07
C TYR A 118 -8.84 -3.15 -5.27
N LYS A 119 -9.60 -4.18 -4.88
CA LYS A 119 -9.12 -5.30 -4.03
C LYS A 119 -7.84 -5.95 -4.57
N GLU A 120 -7.75 -6.13 -5.88
CA GLU A 120 -6.55 -6.68 -6.54
C GLU A 120 -5.31 -5.79 -6.29
N PHE A 121 -5.45 -4.47 -6.38
CA PHE A 121 -4.35 -3.55 -6.11
C PHE A 121 -3.99 -3.52 -4.63
N VAL A 122 -4.98 -3.58 -3.74
CA VAL A 122 -4.72 -3.73 -2.29
C VAL A 122 -3.91 -5.01 -2.04
N PHE A 123 -4.26 -6.13 -2.66
CA PHE A 123 -3.53 -7.39 -2.52
C PHE A 123 -2.08 -7.28 -3.00
N LEU A 124 -1.88 -6.82 -4.24
CA LEU A 124 -0.55 -6.67 -4.84
C LEU A 124 0.32 -5.68 -4.06
N TYR A 125 -0.26 -4.55 -3.65
CA TYR A 125 0.41 -3.55 -2.84
C TYR A 125 0.86 -4.12 -1.50
N ASN A 126 0.01 -4.86 -0.78
CA ASN A 126 0.38 -5.50 0.49
C ASN A 126 1.52 -6.52 0.32
N LYS A 127 1.45 -7.35 -0.74
CA LYS A 127 2.51 -8.31 -1.07
C LYS A 127 3.87 -7.65 -1.28
N LEU A 128 3.88 -6.50 -1.93
CA LEU A 128 5.12 -5.75 -2.23
C LEU A 128 5.58 -4.93 -1.02
N LEU A 129 4.66 -4.27 -0.33
CA LEU A 129 4.95 -3.45 0.84
C LEU A 129 5.50 -4.26 2.01
N ILE A 130 5.03 -5.50 2.21
CA ILE A 130 5.60 -6.39 3.23
C ILE A 130 7.09 -6.61 2.97
N LYS A 131 7.52 -6.81 1.72
CA LYS A 131 8.95 -6.94 1.40
C LYS A 131 9.72 -5.68 1.76
N GLU A 132 9.15 -4.51 1.47
CA GLU A 132 9.75 -3.23 1.86
C GLU A 132 9.86 -3.11 3.39
N PHE A 133 8.84 -3.53 4.14
CA PHE A 133 8.91 -3.56 5.60
C PHE A 133 9.95 -4.55 6.12
N GLU A 134 10.02 -5.74 5.55
CA GLU A 134 11.06 -6.73 5.89
C GLU A 134 12.46 -6.13 5.67
N ASP A 135 12.67 -5.47 4.52
CA ASP A 135 13.96 -4.83 4.19
C ASP A 135 14.31 -3.64 5.10
N ILE A 136 13.31 -2.94 5.66
CA ILE A 136 13.54 -1.83 6.59
C ILE A 136 13.80 -2.36 8.02
N PHE A 137 13.00 -3.32 8.47
CA PHE A 137 12.86 -3.65 9.90
C PHE A 137 13.40 -5.04 10.29
N ILE A 138 13.84 -5.87 9.34
CA ILE A 138 14.47 -7.16 9.66
C ILE A 138 15.95 -7.04 9.33
N ASN A 139 16.75 -6.89 10.38
CA ASN A 139 18.20 -6.93 10.27
C ASN A 139 18.74 -8.33 10.66
N LYS A 140 19.91 -8.70 10.16
CA LYS A 140 20.57 -9.98 10.52
C LYS A 140 21.53 -9.86 11.71
N VAL A 141 21.72 -8.66 12.26
CA VAL A 141 22.87 -8.36 13.14
C VAL A 141 22.43 -8.16 14.58
N GLU A 142 21.43 -7.32 14.83
CA GLU A 142 21.04 -6.90 16.17
C GLU A 142 19.55 -7.08 16.43
N LYS A 143 19.22 -7.75 17.54
CA LYS A 143 17.84 -7.84 18.02
C LYS A 143 17.36 -6.51 18.57
N TYR A 144 16.06 -6.26 18.45
CA TYR A 144 15.40 -5.13 19.06
C TYR A 144 15.24 -5.32 20.57
N GLY A 145 15.35 -4.23 21.33
CA GLY A 145 14.97 -4.17 22.73
C GLY A 145 13.45 -4.12 22.89
N SER A 146 12.95 -3.77 24.07
CA SER A 146 11.50 -3.68 24.28
C SER A 146 10.81 -2.66 23.36
N SER A 147 11.51 -1.65 22.83
CA SER A 147 10.96 -0.70 21.85
C SER A 147 10.52 -1.37 20.54
N GLY A 148 11.10 -2.52 20.18
CA GLY A 148 10.69 -3.30 19.01
C GLY A 148 9.22 -3.73 19.04
N ASN A 149 8.59 -3.83 20.21
CA ASN A 149 7.15 -4.09 20.34
C ASN A 149 6.28 -2.98 19.71
N GLN A 150 6.80 -1.76 19.54
CA GLN A 150 6.11 -0.69 18.82
C GLN A 150 5.86 -1.07 17.35
N LEU A 151 6.77 -1.84 16.73
CA LEU A 151 6.57 -2.38 15.39
C LEU A 151 5.41 -3.38 15.34
N LEU A 152 5.29 -4.24 16.35
CA LEU A 152 4.14 -5.15 16.46
C LEU A 152 2.83 -4.38 16.58
N VAL A 153 2.77 -3.33 17.41
CA VAL A 153 1.59 -2.45 17.50
C VAL A 153 1.25 -1.86 16.13
N ASN A 154 2.23 -1.31 15.41
CA ASN A 154 2.01 -0.72 14.08
C ASN A 154 1.49 -1.74 13.08
N PHE A 155 2.13 -2.91 12.97
CA PHE A 155 1.77 -3.91 11.97
C PHE A 155 0.49 -4.68 12.29
N ILE A 156 0.16 -4.89 13.57
CA ILE A 156 -1.14 -5.46 13.95
C ILE A 156 -2.26 -4.45 13.72
N PHE A 157 -2.02 -3.16 13.99
CA PHE A 157 -2.96 -2.10 13.61
C PHE A 157 -3.21 -2.06 12.10
N TYR A 158 -2.14 -2.14 11.31
CA TYR A 158 -2.22 -2.24 9.85
C TYR A 158 -2.99 -3.48 9.37
N LYS A 159 -2.65 -4.66 9.90
CA LYS A 159 -3.37 -5.92 9.63
C LYS A 159 -4.87 -5.78 9.89
N LYS A 160 -5.25 -5.29 11.08
CA LYS A 160 -6.67 -5.11 11.44
C LYS A 160 -7.39 -4.14 10.50
N PHE A 161 -6.70 -3.12 9.98
CA PHE A 161 -7.26 -2.25 8.96
C PHE A 161 -7.47 -2.99 7.63
N ILE A 162 -6.46 -3.70 7.10
CA ILE A 162 -6.55 -4.39 5.80
C ILE A 162 -7.61 -5.49 5.81
N LEU A 163 -7.70 -6.26 6.91
CA LEU A 163 -8.68 -7.35 7.06
C LEU A 163 -10.15 -6.88 7.04
N LYS A 164 -10.43 -5.58 7.18
CA LYS A 164 -11.78 -5.03 6.97
C LYS A 164 -12.20 -5.03 5.49
N TYR A 165 -11.25 -5.13 4.56
CA TYR A 165 -11.49 -4.97 3.12
C TYR A 165 -11.04 -6.17 2.28
N LEU A 166 -10.02 -6.88 2.74
CA LEU A 166 -9.37 -7.97 2.01
C LEU A 166 -8.83 -9.02 2.99
N GLU A 167 -9.12 -10.29 2.70
CA GLU A 167 -8.44 -11.40 3.35
C GLU A 167 -6.99 -11.48 2.87
N TYR A 168 -6.06 -11.32 3.80
CA TYR A 168 -4.62 -11.31 3.50
C TYR A 168 -3.86 -11.91 4.68
N ASP A 169 -2.95 -12.85 4.40
CA ASP A 169 -2.15 -13.51 5.43
C ASP A 169 -0.91 -12.69 5.79
N PHE A 170 -0.89 -12.21 7.05
CA PHE A 170 0.25 -11.48 7.63
C PHE A 170 1.09 -12.35 8.57
N SER A 171 0.76 -13.64 8.73
CA SER A 171 1.28 -14.47 9.82
C SER A 171 2.80 -14.65 9.72
N GLU A 172 3.31 -15.01 8.54
CA GLU A 172 4.76 -15.16 8.33
C GLU A 172 5.52 -13.86 8.63
N PHE A 173 5.02 -12.73 8.13
CA PHE A 173 5.61 -11.41 8.33
C PHE A 173 5.63 -11.02 9.83
N LEU A 174 4.50 -11.17 10.52
CA LEU A 174 4.42 -10.84 11.95
C LEU A 174 5.31 -11.75 12.81
N ILE A 175 5.44 -13.02 12.46
CA ILE A 175 6.39 -13.93 13.12
C ILE A 175 7.82 -13.44 12.94
N LYS A 176 8.20 -13.02 11.72
CA LYS A 176 9.54 -12.48 11.48
C LYS A 176 9.81 -11.21 12.30
N ILE A 177 8.86 -10.28 12.38
CA ILE A 177 8.99 -9.08 13.22
C ILE A 177 9.10 -9.46 14.69
N LYS A 178 8.24 -10.35 15.19
CA LYS A 178 8.30 -10.82 16.59
C LYS A 178 9.63 -11.48 16.91
N ASN A 179 10.17 -12.28 15.99
CA ASN A 179 11.47 -12.91 16.13
C ASN A 179 12.64 -11.91 16.08
N GLN A 180 12.44 -10.70 15.55
CA GLN A 180 13.48 -9.66 15.55
C GLN A 180 13.65 -9.00 16.93
N ILE A 181 12.68 -9.15 17.83
CA ILE A 181 12.72 -8.63 19.20
C ILE A 181 13.40 -9.66 20.11
N ASP A 182 14.21 -9.21 21.08
CA ASP A 182 14.76 -10.09 22.12
C ASP A 182 13.61 -10.82 22.82
N SER A 183 13.65 -12.16 22.82
CA SER A 183 12.56 -13.01 23.33
C SER A 183 12.20 -12.74 24.79
N ARG A 184 13.12 -12.18 25.59
CA ARG A 184 12.88 -11.79 26.99
C ARG A 184 12.15 -10.46 27.13
N LYS A 185 12.03 -9.71 26.03
CA LYS A 185 11.46 -8.35 25.94
C LYS A 185 10.18 -8.30 25.12
N VAL A 186 9.78 -9.41 24.48
CA VAL A 186 8.54 -9.51 23.71
C VAL A 186 7.34 -9.43 24.65
N TYR A 187 6.41 -8.54 24.34
CA TYR A 187 5.18 -8.38 25.11
C TYR A 187 4.20 -9.51 24.78
N PRO A 188 3.33 -9.91 25.71
CA PRO A 188 2.24 -10.83 25.42
C PRO A 188 1.34 -10.30 24.30
N ASP A 189 0.83 -11.19 23.45
CA ASP A 189 -0.01 -10.80 22.32
C ASP A 189 -1.27 -10.05 22.78
N SER A 190 -1.84 -10.42 23.93
CA SER A 190 -2.98 -9.73 24.53
C SER A 190 -2.71 -8.26 24.83
N GLU A 191 -1.52 -7.93 25.36
CA GLU A 191 -1.15 -6.55 25.71
C GLU A 191 -0.99 -5.69 24.45
N ILE A 192 -0.40 -6.26 23.38
CA ILE A 192 -0.31 -5.59 22.08
C ILE A 192 -1.71 -5.38 21.49
N ASP A 193 -2.58 -6.39 21.57
CA ASP A 193 -3.94 -6.31 21.06
C ASP A 193 -4.78 -5.25 21.78
N ASP A 194 -4.64 -5.11 23.09
CA ASP A 194 -5.33 -4.08 23.88
C ASP A 194 -4.95 -2.66 23.40
N ILE A 195 -3.64 -2.38 23.25
CA ILE A 195 -3.14 -1.09 22.74
C ILE A 195 -3.72 -0.79 21.34
N VAL A 196 -3.73 -1.81 20.47
CA VAL A 196 -4.25 -1.67 19.11
C VAL A 196 -5.75 -1.44 19.11
N ASN A 197 -6.52 -2.18 19.91
CA ASN A 197 -7.97 -2.05 19.99
C ASN A 197 -8.39 -0.67 20.51
N GLU A 198 -7.71 -0.15 21.53
CA GLU A 198 -7.93 1.22 22.02
C GLU A 198 -7.69 2.26 20.93
N SER A 199 -6.69 2.04 20.07
CA SER A 199 -6.33 2.95 18.99
C SER A 199 -7.35 2.93 17.85
N ILE A 200 -7.92 1.76 17.56
CA ILE A 200 -9.00 1.60 16.57
C ILE A 200 -10.28 2.29 17.03
N ASN A 201 -10.63 2.17 18.31
CA ASN A 201 -11.86 2.77 18.87
C ASN A 201 -11.84 4.31 18.90
N LYS A 202 -10.66 4.92 18.75
CA LYS A 202 -10.46 6.37 18.74
C LYS A 202 -10.37 6.97 17.32
N MET A 203 -10.44 6.14 16.27
CA MET A 203 -10.47 6.53 14.85
C MET A 203 -11.89 6.62 14.31
#